data_AF-A0A3N5MF96-F1
#
_entry.id   AF-A0A3N5MF96-F1
#
_cell.length_a   1.000
_cell.length_b   1.000
_cell.length_c   1.000
_cell.angle_alpha   90.00
_cell.angle_beta   90.00
_cell.angle_gamma   90.00
#
_symmetry.space_group_name_H-M   'P 1'
#
loop_
_entity.id
_entity.type
_entity.pdbx_description
1 polymer ?
#
loop_
_entity_poly.entity_id
_entity_poly.type
_entity_poly.pdbx_seq_one_letter_code
_entity_poly.pdbx_strand_id
1 'polypeptide(L)'
;MVYPELRGSALPDISKELDLSLRHLQAELSRVDILIRRETRRWQMAGQDPGDAFRGLYISDEEVQALLSRPLATSWGQTVVLPAAEEQMFVQAYHNACQNAQSLVEHAHSVGVQPRLEQLAQTFGLDRFDIDVLLICLAPAMDLRYERLYGYLQDDVTRKRPSIHLVLTLLADPGPARLLKLSHFAVSAPLLRHRLV
;
A
#
# COMPACT_ATOMS: atom_id res chain seq x y z
N MET A 1 24.27 -27.04 -50.21
CA MET A 1 24.45 -26.81 -48.77
C MET A 1 23.30 -25.92 -48.33
N VAL A 2 22.25 -26.52 -47.76
CA VAL A 2 20.99 -25.86 -47.41
C VAL A 2 21.10 -25.37 -45.97
N TYR A 3 21.02 -24.05 -45.74
CA TYR A 3 20.95 -23.50 -44.39
C TYR A 3 19.56 -23.79 -43.81
N PRO A 4 19.44 -24.36 -42.59
CA PRO A 4 18.15 -24.53 -41.96
C PRO A 4 17.62 -23.17 -41.49
N GLU A 5 16.38 -22.87 -41.87
CA GLU A 5 15.62 -21.73 -41.37
C GLU A 5 15.50 -21.82 -39.84
N LEU A 6 16.13 -20.88 -39.15
CA LEU A 6 15.87 -20.62 -37.74
C LEU A 6 14.41 -20.16 -37.63
N ARG A 7 13.54 -21.05 -37.13
CA ARG A 7 12.15 -20.74 -36.77
C ARG A 7 12.10 -19.43 -35.98
N GLY A 8 11.36 -18.46 -36.51
CA GLY A 8 11.08 -17.20 -35.84
C GLY A 8 10.41 -17.45 -34.49
N SER A 9 11.17 -17.24 -33.42
CA SER A 9 10.62 -16.86 -32.12
C SER A 9 9.92 -15.53 -32.34
N ALA A 10 8.59 -15.52 -32.41
CA ALA A 10 7.82 -14.29 -32.40
C ALA A 10 8.22 -13.49 -31.16
N LEU A 11 8.90 -12.36 -31.36
CA LEU A 11 9.19 -11.43 -30.27
C LEU A 11 7.84 -11.07 -29.63
N PRO A 12 7.69 -11.16 -28.30
CA PRO A 12 6.44 -10.79 -27.64
C PRO A 12 6.07 -9.36 -28.06
N ASP A 13 4.77 -9.12 -28.26
CA ASP A 13 4.27 -7.77 -28.53
C ASP A 13 4.49 -6.92 -27.28
N ILE A 14 5.63 -6.24 -27.25
CA ILE A 14 6.11 -5.41 -26.15
C ILE A 14 5.02 -4.42 -25.71
N SER A 15 4.24 -3.87 -26.65
CA SER A 15 3.16 -2.93 -26.34
C SER A 15 2.07 -3.58 -25.48
N LYS A 16 1.65 -4.79 -25.86
CA LYS A 16 0.62 -5.56 -25.14
C LYS A 16 1.11 -6.01 -23.76
N GLU A 17 2.38 -6.39 -23.64
CA GLU A 17 3.00 -6.73 -22.36
C GLU A 17 3.03 -5.54 -21.40
N LEU A 18 3.42 -4.36 -21.90
CA LEU A 18 3.43 -3.14 -21.10
C LEU A 18 2.02 -2.73 -20.67
N ASP A 19 1.02 -2.84 -21.53
CA ASP A 19 -0.38 -2.52 -21.18
C ASP A 19 -0.88 -3.41 -20.05
N LEU A 20 -0.71 -4.73 -20.16
CA LEU A 20 -1.16 -5.66 -19.12
C LEU A 20 -0.41 -5.46 -17.80
N SER A 21 0.90 -5.22 -17.86
CA SER A 21 1.69 -4.92 -16.67
C SER A 21 1.25 -3.61 -15.99
N LEU A 22 0.95 -2.57 -16.78
CA LEU A 22 0.48 -1.29 -16.26
C LEU A 22 -0.90 -1.42 -15.63
N ARG A 23 -1.83 -2.13 -16.29
CA ARG A 23 -3.17 -2.39 -15.76
C ARG A 23 -3.13 -3.19 -14.47
N HIS A 24 -2.27 -4.21 -14.39
CA HIS A 24 -2.05 -4.97 -13.15
C HIS A 24 -1.53 -4.05 -12.03
N LEU A 25 -0.50 -3.24 -12.30
CA LEU A 25 0.04 -2.27 -11.32
C LEU A 25 -1.04 -1.27 -10.86
N GLN A 26 -1.87 -0.76 -11.78
CA GLN A 26 -2.97 0.14 -11.45
C GLN A 26 -4.01 -0.53 -10.55
N ALA A 27 -4.35 -1.80 -10.81
CA ALA A 27 -5.27 -2.55 -9.96
C ALA A 27 -4.71 -2.76 -8.54
N GLU A 28 -3.41 -3.06 -8.44
CA GLU A 28 -2.71 -3.22 -7.16
C GLU A 28 -2.62 -1.90 -6.37
N LEU A 29 -2.32 -0.77 -7.02
CA LEU A 29 -2.36 0.55 -6.39
C LEU A 29 -3.76 0.96 -5.97
N SER A 30 -4.79 0.53 -6.69
CA SER A 30 -6.19 0.80 -6.31
C SER A 30 -6.55 0.13 -4.98
N ARG A 31 -5.97 -1.04 -4.67
CA ARG A 31 -6.12 -1.68 -3.35
C ARG A 31 -5.51 -0.83 -2.24
N VAL A 32 -4.32 -0.29 -2.47
CA VAL A 32 -3.64 0.62 -1.54
C VAL A 32 -4.45 1.91 -1.33
N ASP A 33 -5.00 2.48 -2.40
CA ASP A 33 -5.86 3.68 -2.34
C ASP A 33 -7.09 3.44 -1.44
N ILE A 34 -7.72 2.27 -1.52
CA ILE A 34 -8.85 1.90 -0.65
C ILE A 34 -8.45 1.86 0.82
N LEU A 35 -7.28 1.29 1.14
CA LEU A 35 -6.76 1.26 2.52
C LEU A 35 -6.50 2.66 3.06
N ILE A 36 -5.87 3.52 2.25
CA ILE A 36 -5.59 4.93 2.60
C ILE A 36 -6.89 5.69 2.83
N ARG A 37 -7.92 5.49 1.99
CA ARG A 37 -9.23 6.12 2.16
C ARG A 37 -9.92 5.69 3.44
N ARG A 38 -9.90 4.39 3.75
CA ARG A 38 -10.47 3.87 5.00
C ARG A 38 -9.80 4.51 6.21
N GLU A 39 -8.47 4.56 6.22
CA GLU A 39 -7.73 5.14 7.35
C GLU A 39 -7.93 6.66 7.41
N THR A 40 -7.99 7.35 6.28
CA THR A 40 -8.31 8.80 6.23
C THR A 40 -9.70 9.06 6.81
N ARG A 41 -10.67 8.21 6.50
CA ARG A 41 -12.03 8.33 7.02
C ARG A 41 -12.09 8.12 8.54
N ARG A 42 -11.38 7.11 9.04
CA ARG A 42 -11.20 6.88 10.48
C ARG A 42 -10.55 8.08 11.17
N TRP A 43 -9.50 8.61 10.57
CA TRP A 43 -8.79 9.79 11.08
C TRP A 43 -9.70 11.01 11.16
N GLN A 44 -10.54 11.26 10.14
CA GLN A 44 -11.55 12.33 10.16
C GLN A 44 -12.62 12.13 11.24
N MET A 45 -13.06 10.89 11.47
CA MET A 45 -14.04 10.59 12.52
C MET A 45 -13.46 10.69 13.94
N ALA A 46 -12.16 10.52 14.10
CA ALA A 46 -11.46 10.66 15.37
C ALA A 46 -11.34 12.11 15.88
N GLY A 47 -12.01 13.07 15.23
CA GLY A 47 -12.29 14.39 15.77
C GLY A 47 -11.12 15.38 15.72
N GLN A 48 -10.02 15.04 15.08
CA GLN A 48 -8.91 15.96 14.87
C GLN A 48 -9.28 17.02 13.83
N ASP A 49 -9.25 18.30 14.22
CA ASP A 49 -9.66 19.43 13.37
C ASP A 49 -8.76 19.52 12.13
N PRO A 50 -9.31 19.34 10.90
CA PRO A 50 -8.56 19.54 9.66
C PRO A 50 -8.13 20.99 9.41
N GLY A 51 -8.78 21.95 10.08
CA GLY A 51 -8.55 23.39 9.95
C GLY A 51 -7.59 23.98 10.99
N ASP A 52 -7.07 23.17 11.94
CA ASP A 52 -6.12 23.69 12.94
C ASP A 52 -4.81 24.12 12.25
N ALA A 53 -4.62 25.44 12.16
CA ALA A 53 -3.47 26.09 11.54
C ALA A 53 -2.14 25.79 12.25
N PHE A 54 -2.20 25.27 13.48
CA PHE A 54 -1.04 24.94 14.29
C PHE A 54 -0.94 23.44 14.59
N ARG A 55 -1.66 22.60 13.84
CA ARG A 55 -1.55 21.14 13.92
C ARG A 55 -0.09 20.68 13.94
N GLY A 56 0.26 19.87 14.93
CA GLY A 56 1.62 19.35 15.14
C GLY A 56 2.62 20.36 15.72
N LEU A 57 2.22 21.61 15.98
CA LEU A 57 3.06 22.65 16.58
C LEU A 57 2.81 22.87 18.08
N TYR A 58 1.63 22.49 18.58
CA TYR A 58 1.33 22.43 20.01
C TYR A 58 0.51 21.17 20.32
N ILE A 59 0.50 20.75 21.58
CA ILE A 59 -0.31 19.63 22.07
C ILE A 59 -1.13 20.17 23.24
N SER A 60 -2.46 20.04 23.17
CA SER A 60 -3.34 20.45 24.26
C SER A 60 -3.34 19.45 25.42
N ASP A 61 -3.73 19.85 26.63
CA ASP A 61 -3.83 18.92 27.76
C ASP A 61 -4.80 17.76 27.47
N GLU A 62 -5.91 18.03 26.76
CA GLU A 62 -6.86 17.01 26.31
C GLU A 62 -6.20 16.01 25.36
N GLU A 63 -5.40 16.50 24.41
CA GLU A 63 -4.64 15.67 23.49
C GLU A 63 -3.57 14.84 24.21
N VAL A 64 -2.89 15.40 25.22
CA VAL A 64 -1.96 14.62 26.07
C VAL A 64 -2.69 13.46 26.74
N GLN A 65 -3.87 13.68 27.31
CA GLN A 65 -4.65 12.60 27.94
C GLN A 65 -5.13 11.56 26.93
N ALA A 66 -5.56 11.98 25.74
CA ALA A 66 -5.92 11.07 24.65
C ALA A 66 -4.72 10.24 24.17
N LEU A 67 -3.52 10.83 24.10
CA LEU A 67 -2.29 10.12 23.76
C LEU A 67 -1.90 9.09 24.83
N LEU A 68 -2.01 9.46 26.12
CA LEU A 68 -1.69 8.58 27.24
C LEU A 68 -2.66 7.38 27.35
N SER A 69 -3.93 7.58 27.00
CA SER A 69 -4.95 6.51 27.03
C SER A 69 -4.92 5.59 25.80
N ARG A 70 -4.22 5.99 24.74
CA ARG A 70 -4.15 5.20 23.49
C ARG A 70 -3.32 3.93 23.67
N PRO A 71 -3.86 2.74 23.32
CA PRO A 71 -3.10 1.50 23.37
C PRO A 71 -1.86 1.50 22.46
N LEU A 72 -0.86 0.71 22.84
CA LEU A 72 0.35 0.51 22.02
C LEU A 72 0.00 -0.04 20.63
N ALA A 73 0.68 0.48 19.61
CA ALA A 73 0.51 0.08 18.20
C ALA A 73 -0.90 0.33 17.62
N THR A 74 -1.58 1.37 18.09
CA THR A 74 -2.85 1.86 17.55
C THR A 74 -2.66 3.28 17.02
N SER A 75 -3.09 3.56 15.78
CA SER A 75 -3.09 4.93 15.23
C SER A 75 -4.18 5.79 15.86
N TRP A 76 -4.14 7.11 15.65
CA TRP A 76 -5.23 7.99 16.09
C TRP A 76 -6.56 7.64 15.42
N GLY A 77 -6.56 7.37 14.10
CA GLY A 77 -7.79 6.94 13.41
C GLY A 77 -8.31 5.59 13.90
N GLN A 78 -7.45 4.68 14.34
CA GLN A 78 -7.85 3.35 14.81
C GLN A 78 -8.45 3.34 16.22
N THR A 79 -8.54 4.48 16.92
CA THR A 79 -9.27 4.59 18.20
C THR A 79 -10.78 4.72 17.99
N VAL A 80 -11.21 5.07 16.77
CA VAL A 80 -12.62 5.11 16.40
C VAL A 80 -13.02 3.92 15.55
N VAL A 81 -14.28 3.53 15.69
CA VAL A 81 -14.90 2.47 14.89
C VAL A 81 -15.80 3.12 13.85
N LEU A 82 -15.58 2.77 12.58
CA LEU A 82 -16.47 3.21 11.51
C LEU A 82 -17.87 2.58 11.68
N PRO A 83 -18.94 3.24 11.22
CA PRO A 83 -20.25 2.62 11.14
C PRO A 83 -20.17 1.31 10.35
N ALA A 84 -20.88 0.27 10.81
CA ALA A 84 -20.76 -1.08 10.26
C ALA A 84 -21.00 -1.13 8.74
N ALA A 85 -21.97 -0.37 8.23
CA ALA A 85 -22.24 -0.28 6.80
C ALA A 85 -21.06 0.33 6.01
N GLU A 86 -20.41 1.36 6.55
CA GLU A 86 -19.27 2.02 5.90
C GLU A 86 -18.02 1.11 5.93
N GLU A 87 -17.77 0.43 7.05
CA GLU A 87 -16.69 -0.56 7.13
C GLU A 87 -16.90 -1.71 6.12
N GLN A 88 -18.14 -2.22 6.00
CA GLN A 88 -18.48 -3.26 5.02
C GLN A 88 -18.27 -2.78 3.57
N MET A 89 -18.57 -1.51 3.25
CA MET A 89 -18.28 -0.94 1.94
C MET A 89 -16.79 -0.96 1.62
N PHE A 90 -15.93 -0.57 2.56
CA PHE A 90 -14.47 -0.62 2.37
C PHE A 90 -13.96 -2.05 2.21
N VAL A 91 -14.45 -2.99 3.02
CA VAL A 91 -14.09 -4.42 2.90
C VAL A 91 -14.48 -4.96 1.53
N GLN A 92 -15.70 -4.69 1.07
CA GLN A 92 -16.16 -5.14 -0.25
C GLN A 92 -15.34 -4.51 -1.38
N ALA A 93 -15.07 -3.20 -1.31
CA ALA A 93 -14.25 -2.51 -2.29
C ALA A 93 -12.85 -3.11 -2.38
N TYR A 94 -12.22 -3.40 -1.23
CA TYR A 94 -10.91 -4.05 -1.19
C TYR A 94 -10.95 -5.45 -1.81
N HIS A 95 -11.96 -6.25 -1.48
CA HIS A 95 -12.16 -7.59 -2.06
C HIS A 95 -12.30 -7.52 -3.59
N ASN A 96 -13.12 -6.61 -4.10
CA ASN A 96 -13.30 -6.41 -5.55
C ASN A 96 -11.99 -6.01 -6.23
N ALA A 97 -11.21 -5.13 -5.60
CA ALA A 97 -9.91 -4.71 -6.13
C ALA A 97 -8.89 -5.88 -6.14
N CYS A 98 -8.91 -6.75 -5.14
CA CYS A 98 -8.11 -7.99 -5.13
C CYS A 98 -8.49 -8.91 -6.30
N GLN A 99 -9.78 -9.14 -6.50
CA GLN A 99 -10.29 -9.99 -7.59
C GLN A 99 -9.93 -9.43 -8.97
N ASN A 100 -10.00 -8.11 -9.14
CA ASN A 100 -9.59 -7.45 -10.39
C ASN A 100 -8.08 -7.60 -10.65
N ALA A 101 -7.23 -7.41 -9.64
CA ALA A 101 -5.79 -7.61 -9.80
C ALA A 101 -5.47 -9.07 -10.17
N GLN A 102 -6.14 -10.02 -9.52
CA GLN A 102 -5.97 -11.45 -9.78
C GLN A 102 -6.42 -11.83 -11.20
N SER A 103 -7.58 -11.35 -11.67
CA SER A 103 -8.07 -11.66 -13.01
C SER A 103 -7.17 -11.09 -14.12
N LEU A 104 -6.50 -9.95 -13.86
CA LEU A 104 -5.52 -9.38 -14.77
C LEU A 104 -4.25 -10.24 -14.87
N VAL A 105 -3.79 -10.81 -13.75
CA VAL A 105 -2.65 -11.76 -13.75
C VAL A 105 -3.03 -13.03 -14.52
N GLU A 106 -4.20 -13.60 -14.24
CA GLU A 106 -4.70 -14.80 -14.93
C GLU A 106 -4.84 -14.56 -16.44
N HIS A 107 -5.37 -13.41 -16.82
CA HIS A 107 -5.46 -13.02 -18.22
C HIS A 107 -4.08 -12.87 -18.86
N ALA A 108 -3.14 -12.18 -18.19
CA ALA A 108 -1.78 -12.04 -18.68
C ALA A 108 -1.12 -13.40 -18.92
N HIS A 109 -1.23 -14.33 -17.95
CA HIS A 109 -0.71 -15.69 -18.09
C HIS A 109 -1.34 -16.43 -19.26
N SER A 110 -2.66 -16.30 -19.48
CA SER A 110 -3.36 -16.94 -20.60
C SER A 110 -2.86 -16.50 -21.98
N VAL A 111 -2.27 -15.30 -22.07
CA VAL A 111 -1.68 -14.75 -23.31
C VAL A 111 -0.15 -14.84 -23.33
N GLY A 112 0.45 -15.59 -22.40
CA GLY A 112 1.89 -15.82 -22.31
C GLY A 112 2.69 -14.62 -21.79
N VAL A 113 2.03 -13.67 -21.13
CA VAL A 113 2.64 -12.48 -20.53
C VAL A 113 2.73 -12.68 -19.03
N GLN A 114 3.89 -12.34 -18.45
CA GLN A 114 4.05 -12.27 -17.00
C GLN A 114 4.12 -10.81 -16.56
N PRO A 115 3.19 -10.32 -15.74
CA PRO A 115 3.22 -8.93 -15.27
C PRO A 115 4.52 -8.59 -14.52
N ARG A 116 5.09 -7.41 -14.78
CA ARG A 116 6.38 -7.00 -14.20
C ARG A 116 6.40 -6.98 -12.68
N LEU A 117 5.29 -6.63 -12.03
CA LEU A 117 5.21 -6.63 -10.57
C LEU A 117 5.29 -8.06 -10.00
N GLU A 118 4.69 -9.03 -10.68
CA GLU A 118 4.80 -10.45 -10.32
C GLU A 118 6.23 -10.96 -10.54
N GLN A 119 6.86 -10.61 -11.66
CA GLN A 119 8.28 -10.93 -11.91
C GLN A 119 9.19 -10.36 -10.83
N LEU A 120 8.96 -9.10 -10.44
CA LEU A 120 9.71 -8.44 -9.37
C LEU A 120 9.55 -9.17 -8.04
N ALA A 121 8.32 -9.54 -7.68
CA ALA A 121 8.05 -10.30 -6.45
C ALA A 121 8.78 -11.65 -6.44
N GLN A 122 8.70 -12.40 -7.54
CA GLN A 122 9.40 -13.69 -7.66
C GLN A 122 10.92 -13.54 -7.60
N THR A 123 11.46 -12.52 -8.28
CA THR A 123 12.91 -12.29 -8.37
C THR A 123 13.53 -11.97 -7.01
N PHE A 124 12.84 -11.17 -6.20
CA PHE A 124 13.34 -10.75 -4.89
C PHE A 124 12.77 -11.57 -3.72
N GLY A 125 11.94 -12.57 -4.00
CA GLY A 125 11.31 -13.40 -2.97
C GLY A 125 10.38 -12.62 -2.05
N LEU A 126 9.62 -11.67 -2.61
CA LEU A 126 8.67 -10.84 -1.88
C LEU A 126 7.37 -11.60 -1.66
N ASP A 127 6.87 -11.60 -0.42
CA ASP A 127 5.53 -12.08 -0.14
C ASP A 127 4.47 -10.98 -0.38
N ARG A 128 3.20 -11.31 -0.12
CA ARG A 128 2.10 -10.35 -0.33
C ARG A 128 2.27 -9.08 0.51
N PHE A 129 2.73 -9.22 1.75
CA PHE A 129 2.92 -8.08 2.64
C PHE A 129 4.04 -7.19 2.10
N ASP A 130 5.15 -7.77 1.67
CA ASP A 130 6.27 -7.03 1.07
C ASP A 130 5.85 -6.26 -0.19
N ILE A 131 5.04 -6.86 -1.06
CA ILE A 131 4.47 -6.19 -2.24
C ILE A 131 3.62 -4.99 -1.82
N ASP A 132 2.75 -5.15 -0.83
CA ASP A 132 1.91 -4.06 -0.34
C ASP A 132 2.74 -2.92 0.28
N VAL A 133 3.84 -3.24 1.01
CA VAL A 133 4.80 -2.24 1.49
C VAL A 133 5.46 -1.49 0.32
N LEU A 134 5.93 -2.22 -0.69
CA LEU A 134 6.55 -1.64 -1.88
C LEU A 134 5.60 -0.67 -2.58
N LEU A 135 4.34 -1.06 -2.78
CA LEU A 135 3.32 -0.22 -3.42
C LEU A 135 3.02 1.04 -2.62
N ILE A 136 2.93 0.94 -1.28
CA ILE A 136 2.79 2.10 -0.39
C ILE A 136 3.99 3.05 -0.53
N CYS A 137 5.22 2.53 -0.59
CA CYS A 137 6.42 3.35 -0.78
C CYS A 137 6.51 3.98 -2.19
N LEU A 138 6.00 3.27 -3.21
CA LEU A 138 6.00 3.69 -4.61
C LEU A 138 4.93 4.75 -4.91
N ALA A 139 3.78 4.72 -4.24
CA ALA A 139 2.63 5.57 -4.56
C ALA A 139 2.96 7.08 -4.68
N PRO A 140 3.75 7.71 -3.78
CA PRO A 140 4.12 9.12 -3.90
C PRO A 140 5.00 9.45 -5.11
N ALA A 141 5.78 8.48 -5.60
CA ALA A 141 6.58 8.67 -6.82
C ALA A 141 5.73 8.62 -8.09
N MET A 142 4.52 8.05 -8.01
CA MET A 142 3.57 7.95 -9.13
C MET A 142 2.53 9.07 -9.13
N ASP A 143 2.08 9.49 -7.95
CA ASP A 143 1.12 10.58 -7.78
C ASP A 143 1.39 11.35 -6.48
N LEU A 144 1.71 12.64 -6.61
CA LEU A 144 2.06 13.51 -5.48
C LEU A 144 0.93 13.69 -4.46
N ARG A 145 -0.32 13.33 -4.79
CA ARG A 145 -1.43 13.35 -3.82
C ARG A 145 -1.12 12.47 -2.61
N TYR A 146 -0.39 11.37 -2.79
CA TYR A 146 -0.05 10.46 -1.70
C TYR A 146 0.96 11.08 -0.74
N GLU A 147 1.83 12.00 -1.17
CA GLU A 147 2.70 12.76 -0.25
C GLU A 147 1.85 13.52 0.78
N ARG A 148 0.80 14.20 0.32
CA ARG A 148 -0.09 14.99 1.17
C ARG A 148 -0.94 14.10 2.07
N LEU A 149 -1.46 12.99 1.55
CA LEU A 149 -2.23 12.02 2.33
C LEU A 149 -1.36 11.35 3.41
N TYR A 150 -0.09 11.04 3.11
CA TYR A 150 0.83 10.47 4.09
C TYR A 150 1.22 11.45 5.17
N GLY A 151 1.42 12.73 4.82
CA GLY A 151 1.64 13.76 5.83
C GLY A 151 0.41 13.94 6.72
N TYR A 152 -0.78 13.95 6.14
CA TYR A 152 -2.05 14.04 6.88
C TYR A 152 -2.24 12.86 7.86
N LEU A 153 -2.06 11.62 7.40
CA LEU A 153 -2.24 10.42 8.23
C LEU A 153 -1.16 10.24 9.29
N GLN A 154 0.02 10.84 9.09
CA GLN A 154 1.12 10.83 10.05
C GLN A 154 1.13 12.04 10.97
N ASP A 155 0.13 12.92 10.83
CA ASP A 155 0.02 14.17 11.56
C ASP A 155 1.28 15.05 11.44
N ASP A 156 1.92 15.03 10.27
CA ASP A 156 3.13 15.78 9.96
C ASP A 156 3.18 16.06 8.46
N VAL A 157 2.78 17.27 8.07
CA VAL A 157 2.71 17.68 6.66
C VAL A 157 4.07 17.70 5.96
N THR A 158 5.17 17.64 6.70
CA THR A 158 6.52 17.55 6.13
C THR A 158 6.88 16.12 5.73
N ARG A 159 6.17 15.11 6.25
CA ARG A 159 6.39 13.69 5.94
C ARG A 159 5.70 13.26 4.65
N LYS A 160 6.45 13.37 3.56
CA LYS A 160 6.03 12.96 2.21
C LYS A 160 6.11 11.45 1.95
N ARG A 161 6.80 10.71 2.81
CA ARG A 161 7.01 9.26 2.69
C ARG A 161 6.32 8.53 3.84
N PRO A 162 5.89 7.28 3.62
CA PRO A 162 5.26 6.49 4.67
C PRO A 162 6.32 6.09 5.71
N SER A 163 6.03 6.29 6.99
CA SER A 163 6.79 5.63 8.06
C SER A 163 6.39 4.15 8.16
N ILE A 164 7.24 3.34 8.80
CA ILE A 164 6.89 1.96 9.18
C ILE A 164 5.58 1.94 9.97
N HIS A 165 5.36 2.91 10.87
CA HIS A 165 4.10 3.02 11.59
C HIS A 165 2.91 3.17 10.63
N LEU A 166 2.98 4.07 9.64
CA LEU A 166 1.90 4.23 8.66
C LEU A 166 1.67 2.95 7.86
N VAL A 167 2.73 2.30 7.37
CA VAL A 167 2.62 1.03 6.62
C VAL A 167 1.89 -0.02 7.46
N LEU A 168 2.33 -0.23 8.70
CA LEU A 168 1.69 -1.18 9.60
C LEU A 168 0.24 -0.77 9.94
N THR A 169 -0.10 0.52 9.93
CA THR A 169 -1.45 1.02 10.20
C THR A 169 -2.39 0.69 9.05
N LEU A 170 -1.88 0.77 7.82
CA LEU A 170 -2.66 0.44 6.62
C LEU A 170 -2.82 -1.07 6.42
N LEU A 171 -1.81 -1.87 6.77
CA LEU A 171 -1.74 -3.30 6.40
C LEU A 171 -2.08 -4.29 7.52
N ALA A 172 -2.21 -3.85 8.76
CA ALA A 172 -2.46 -4.74 9.89
C ALA A 172 -3.49 -4.18 10.87
N ASP A 173 -4.12 -5.09 11.61
CA ASP A 173 -5.05 -4.73 12.68
C ASP A 173 -4.32 -3.99 13.82
N PRO A 174 -5.01 -3.07 14.51
CA PRO A 174 -4.43 -2.35 15.64
C PRO A 174 -4.03 -3.28 16.78
N GLY A 175 -2.98 -2.87 17.52
CA GLY A 175 -2.52 -3.56 18.71
C GLY A 175 -1.17 -4.28 18.56
N PRO A 176 -0.60 -4.82 19.66
CA PRO A 176 0.79 -5.25 19.70
C PRO A 176 1.17 -6.35 18.71
N ALA A 177 0.22 -7.21 18.32
CA ALA A 177 0.46 -8.31 17.40
C ALA A 177 1.01 -7.83 16.04
N ARG A 178 0.64 -6.64 15.57
CA ARG A 178 1.16 -6.10 14.31
C ARG A 178 2.66 -5.81 14.34
N LEU A 179 3.25 -5.65 15.53
CA LEU A 179 4.70 -5.43 15.67
C LEU A 179 5.51 -6.64 15.23
N LEU A 180 4.90 -7.83 15.17
CA LEU A 180 5.53 -9.02 14.57
C LEU A 180 5.89 -8.79 13.09
N LYS A 181 5.17 -7.89 12.39
CA LYS A 181 5.47 -7.52 11.00
C LYS A 181 6.72 -6.66 10.85
N LEU A 182 7.33 -6.18 11.94
CA LEU A 182 8.62 -5.50 11.89
C LEU A 182 9.75 -6.39 11.33
N SER A 183 9.58 -7.72 11.36
CA SER A 183 10.51 -8.67 10.73
C SER A 183 10.71 -8.41 9.23
N HIS A 184 9.70 -7.89 8.52
CA HIS A 184 9.79 -7.53 7.10
C HIS A 184 10.70 -6.32 6.84
N PHE A 185 11.02 -5.55 7.89
CA PHE A 185 11.92 -4.39 7.84
C PHE A 185 13.27 -4.69 8.52
N ALA A 186 13.60 -5.96 8.77
CA ALA A 186 14.95 -6.32 9.19
C ALA A 186 15.94 -6.06 8.05
N VAL A 187 17.20 -5.77 8.37
CA VAL A 187 18.26 -5.52 7.37
C VAL A 187 18.44 -6.72 6.42
N SER A 188 18.17 -7.93 6.90
CA SER A 188 18.22 -9.17 6.12
C SER A 188 16.94 -9.48 5.35
N ALA A 189 15.83 -8.80 5.63
CA ALA A 189 14.56 -9.03 4.97
C ALA A 189 14.61 -8.56 3.50
N PRO A 190 13.85 -9.19 2.58
CA PRO A 190 13.93 -8.93 1.15
C PRO A 190 13.88 -7.44 0.78
N LEU A 191 12.95 -6.69 1.38
CA LEU A 191 12.72 -5.26 1.10
C LEU A 191 13.98 -4.40 1.30
N LEU A 192 14.62 -4.49 2.48
CA LEU A 192 15.80 -3.68 2.79
C LEU A 192 17.09 -4.27 2.22
N ARG A 193 17.21 -5.61 2.21
CA ARG A 193 18.36 -6.31 1.64
C ARG A 193 18.57 -5.91 0.17
N HIS A 194 17.49 -5.80 -0.59
CA HIS A 194 17.51 -5.43 -2.00
C HIS A 194 17.26 -3.94 -2.26
N ARG A 195 17.13 -3.11 -1.20
CA ARG A 195 16.91 -1.65 -1.28
C ARG A 195 15.71 -1.26 -2.14
N LEU A 196 14.62 -2.01 -1.99
CA LEU A 196 13.38 -1.76 -2.71
C LEU A 196 12.55 -0.63 -2.07
N VAL A 197 12.80 -0.33 -0.79
CA VAL A 197 12.15 0.73 0.00
C VAL A 197 13.15 1.45 0.89
#